data_AF-A0A8H7RX06-F1
#
_entry.id   AF-A0A8H7RX06-F1
#
_cell.length_a   1.000
_cell.length_b   1.000
_cell.length_c   1.000
_cell.angle_alpha   90.00
_cell.angle_beta   90.00
_cell.angle_gamma   90.00
#
_symmetry.space_group_name_H-M   'P 1'
#
loop_
_entity.id
_entity.type
_entity.pdbx_description
1 polymer ?
#
loop_
_entity_poly.entity_id
_entity_poly.type
_entity_poly.pdbx_seq_one_letter_code
_entity_poly.pdbx_strand_id
1 'polypeptide(L)'
;MIITDRPSMAMIWIALAGYLGLYPAMLVVPLILMQPSSKSFGMITTFALSIVGLLGISRWLVGSWDFIAATYGVILFLSDLTPNTGMFWYFFIEIFDQFRSFFMVVFQFHAFIFVAPLCIKLRHQPLFVITVLCGIMSVFKSYPAVGDAALFLGLLPLHDELFEYFRYGFLITNIYLYSSVLAPIFWHLWLYAGSGNANFFYAITLVYNLGSVLLLIDMIFSVLRRDYDIENPNAIGKHVVQK
;
A
#
# COMPACT_ATOMS: atom_id res chain seq x y z
N MET A 1 15.54 0.58 14.74
CA MET A 1 16.00 0.80 16.13
C MET A 1 15.00 1.58 17.01
N ILE A 2 14.09 2.41 16.47
CA ILE A 2 13.14 3.21 17.29
C ILE A 2 11.85 2.44 17.67
N ILE A 3 11.41 1.48 16.85
CA ILE A 3 10.16 0.72 17.09
C ILE A 3 10.32 -0.36 18.18
N THR A 4 11.56 -0.79 18.46
CA THR A 4 11.85 -1.87 19.41
C THR A 4 11.50 -1.53 20.86
N ASP A 5 11.58 -0.24 21.24
CA ASP A 5 11.50 0.15 22.65
C ASP A 5 10.08 0.46 23.14
N ARG A 6 9.12 0.72 22.24
CA ARG A 6 7.73 1.09 22.62
C ARG A 6 6.66 0.43 21.72
N PRO A 7 6.47 -0.90 21.81
CA PRO A 7 5.53 -1.62 20.96
C PRO A 7 4.07 -1.19 21.16
N SER A 8 3.68 -0.76 22.37
CA SER A 8 2.33 -0.26 22.64
C SER A 8 2.02 1.03 21.88
N MET A 9 2.96 1.98 21.85
CA MET A 9 2.78 3.23 21.11
C MET A 9 2.65 2.98 19.61
N ALA A 10 3.45 2.06 19.06
CA ALA A 10 3.32 1.67 17.65
C ALA A 10 1.91 1.12 17.34
N MET A 11 1.33 0.29 18.22
CA MET A 11 -0.03 -0.23 18.06
C MET A 11 -1.10 0.86 18.15
N ILE A 12 -0.93 1.86 19.01
CA ILE A 12 -1.85 3.01 19.11
C ILE A 12 -1.83 3.83 17.81
N TRP A 13 -0.65 4.15 17.27
CA TRP A 13 -0.55 4.90 16.02
C TRP A 13 -1.11 4.15 14.83
N ILE A 14 -0.91 2.83 14.77
CA ILE A 14 -1.47 2.00 13.70
C ILE A 14 -2.97 1.80 13.87
N ALA A 15 -3.48 1.73 15.10
CA ALA A 15 -4.91 1.77 15.37
C ALA A 15 -5.52 3.10 14.88
N LEU A 16 -4.88 4.24 15.15
CA LEU A 16 -5.32 5.53 14.64
C LEU A 16 -5.32 5.57 13.10
N ALA A 17 -4.24 5.11 12.46
CA ALA A 17 -4.14 5.07 11.01
C ALA A 17 -5.18 4.10 10.39
N GLY A 18 -5.37 2.92 10.98
CA GLY A 18 -6.35 1.93 10.56
C GLY A 18 -7.79 2.40 10.75
N TYR A 19 -8.06 3.14 11.83
CA TYR A 19 -9.35 3.81 12.06
C TYR A 19 -9.65 4.86 10.97
N LEU A 20 -8.64 5.62 10.52
CA LEU A 20 -8.84 6.64 9.49
C LEU A 20 -8.93 6.08 8.06
N GLY A 21 -8.23 4.98 7.76
CA GLY A 21 -8.02 4.55 6.38
C GLY A 21 -8.20 3.05 6.08
N LEU A 22 -8.57 2.21 7.05
CA LEU A 22 -8.67 0.73 6.98
C LEU A 22 -7.38 0.00 6.59
N TYR A 23 -6.81 0.28 5.43
CA TYR A 23 -5.62 -0.38 4.86
C TYR A 23 -4.39 -0.39 5.78
N PRO A 24 -4.10 0.66 6.58
CA PRO A 24 -2.97 0.61 7.52
C PRO A 24 -3.05 -0.54 8.55
N ALA A 25 -4.23 -1.14 8.76
CA ALA A 25 -4.37 -2.34 9.58
C ALA A 25 -3.53 -3.53 9.06
N MET A 26 -3.15 -3.55 7.78
CA MET A 26 -2.23 -4.54 7.20
C MET A 26 -0.85 -4.56 7.90
N LEU A 27 -0.44 -3.44 8.49
CA LEU A 27 0.85 -3.30 9.16
C LEU A 27 0.88 -3.93 10.56
N VAL A 28 -0.27 -4.33 11.12
CA VAL A 28 -0.33 -4.94 12.46
C VAL A 28 0.49 -6.23 12.54
N VAL A 29 0.32 -7.13 11.56
CA VAL A 29 1.02 -8.43 11.53
C VAL A 29 2.54 -8.27 11.50
N PRO A 30 3.15 -7.53 10.55
CA PRO A 30 4.60 -7.39 10.52
C PRO A 30 5.16 -6.62 11.72
N LEU A 31 4.40 -5.70 12.33
CA LEU A 31 4.83 -5.04 13.57
C LEU A 31 4.87 -5.99 14.77
N ILE A 32 3.94 -6.94 14.84
CA ILE A 32 3.99 -8.01 15.85
C ILE A 32 5.22 -8.88 15.62
N LEU A 33 5.57 -9.18 14.36
CA LEU A 33 6.77 -9.95 14.01
C LEU A 33 8.09 -9.24 14.40
N MET A 34 8.09 -7.91 14.56
CA MET A 34 9.25 -7.18 15.06
C MET A 34 9.52 -7.39 16.55
N GLN A 35 8.60 -7.99 17.29
CA GLN A 35 8.64 -8.10 18.74
C GLN A 35 8.70 -9.56 19.19
N PRO A 36 9.26 -9.84 20.38
CA PRO A 36 9.21 -11.17 20.97
C PRO A 36 7.77 -11.67 21.11
N SER A 37 7.56 -12.98 20.92
CA SER A 37 6.24 -13.62 20.99
C SER A 37 5.50 -13.40 22.31
N SER A 38 6.23 -13.17 23.41
CA SER A 38 5.67 -12.85 24.72
C SER A 38 4.89 -11.53 24.75
N LYS A 39 5.21 -10.58 23.87
CA LYS A 39 4.54 -9.27 23.79
C LYS A 39 3.38 -9.24 22.79
N SER A 40 3.24 -10.25 21.93
CA SER A 40 2.24 -10.27 20.86
C SER A 40 0.81 -10.10 21.38
N PHE A 41 0.45 -10.79 22.46
CA PHE A 41 -0.89 -10.67 23.06
C PHE A 41 -1.17 -9.25 23.58
N GLY A 42 -0.18 -8.63 24.23
CA GLY A 42 -0.29 -7.25 24.71
C GLY A 42 -0.45 -6.25 23.57
N MET A 43 0.24 -6.47 22.45
CA MET A 43 0.13 -5.63 21.24
C MET A 43 -1.24 -5.73 20.58
N ILE A 44 -1.74 -6.95 20.38
CA ILE A 44 -3.07 -7.20 19.81
C ILE A 44 -4.15 -6.56 20.70
N THR A 45 -4.03 -6.74 22.01
CA THR A 45 -4.94 -6.13 22.99
C THR A 45 -4.88 -4.60 22.92
N THR A 46 -3.69 -4.02 22.85
CA THR A 46 -3.52 -2.56 22.74
C THR A 46 -4.15 -2.01 21.46
N PHE A 47 -3.93 -2.68 20.32
CA PHE A 47 -4.53 -2.30 19.05
C PHE A 47 -6.06 -2.38 19.11
N ALA A 48 -6.62 -3.50 19.58
CA ALA A 48 -8.06 -3.70 19.67
C ALA A 48 -8.73 -2.67 20.61
N LEU A 49 -8.16 -2.45 21.81
CA LEU A 49 -8.66 -1.45 22.75
C LEU A 49 -8.58 -0.03 22.19
N SER A 50 -7.52 0.29 21.44
CA SER A 50 -7.39 1.60 20.79
C SER A 50 -8.46 1.81 19.72
N ILE A 51 -8.73 0.81 18.88
CA ILE A 51 -9.80 0.87 17.86
C ILE A 51 -11.18 1.01 18.53
N VAL A 52 -11.48 0.20 19.55
CA VAL A 52 -12.75 0.28 20.28
C VAL A 52 -12.89 1.65 20.96
N GLY A 53 -11.83 2.17 21.55
CA GLY A 53 -11.79 3.50 22.16
C GLY A 53 -12.09 4.60 21.15
N LEU A 54 -11.43 4.59 19.98
CA LEU A 54 -11.65 5.57 18.91
C LEU A 54 -13.08 5.50 18.34
N LEU A 55 -13.60 4.29 18.11
CA LEU A 55 -15.00 4.10 17.70
C LEU A 55 -15.98 4.60 18.76
N GLY A 56 -15.69 4.36 20.04
CA GLY A 56 -16.49 4.85 21.17
C GLY A 56 -16.50 6.37 21.26
N ILE A 57 -15.34 7.02 21.08
CA ILE A 57 -15.23 8.49 21.02
C ILE A 57 -16.04 9.04 19.84
N SER A 58 -15.93 8.44 18.67
CA SER A 58 -16.71 8.85 17.48
C SER A 58 -18.21 8.71 17.72
N ARG A 59 -18.64 7.58 18.28
CA ARG A 59 -20.05 7.34 18.63
C ARG A 59 -20.57 8.33 19.67
N TRP A 60 -19.74 8.74 20.62
CA TRP A 60 -20.09 9.75 21.61
C TRP A 60 -20.23 11.14 20.99
N LEU A 61 -19.29 11.53 20.11
CA LEU A 61 -19.30 12.83 19.42
C LEU A 61 -20.45 12.96 18.41
N VAL A 62 -20.70 11.91 17.62
CA VAL A 62 -21.71 11.91 16.54
C VAL A 62 -23.12 11.63 17.08
N GLY A 63 -23.24 10.88 18.18
CA GLY A 63 -24.53 10.49 18.74
C GLY A 63 -25.22 9.32 18.03
N SER A 64 -24.67 8.80 16.94
CA SER A 64 -25.15 7.62 16.21
C SER A 64 -23.99 6.77 15.64
N TRP A 65 -24.32 5.60 15.07
CA TRP A 65 -23.37 4.74 14.36
C TRP A 65 -23.31 5.02 12.85
N ASP A 66 -24.05 6.02 12.37
CA ASP A 66 -24.17 6.33 10.94
C ASP A 66 -22.82 6.71 10.32
N PHE A 67 -21.89 7.22 11.13
CA PHE A 67 -20.53 7.51 10.70
C PHE A 67 -19.83 6.27 10.13
N ILE A 68 -20.16 5.04 10.58
CA ILE A 68 -19.53 3.82 10.05
C ILE A 68 -19.81 3.67 8.56
N ALA A 69 -21.08 3.83 8.16
CA ALA A 69 -21.47 3.78 6.76
C ALA A 69 -20.86 4.96 5.98
N ALA A 70 -20.85 6.15 6.58
CA ALA A 70 -20.34 7.36 5.95
C ALA A 70 -18.80 7.40 5.80
N THR A 71 -18.04 6.64 6.60
CA THR A 71 -16.57 6.58 6.50
C THR A 71 -16.10 5.26 5.88
N TYR A 72 -16.32 4.15 6.58
CA TYR A 72 -15.85 2.82 6.16
C TYR A 72 -16.67 2.27 5.00
N GLY A 73 -17.98 2.55 4.98
CA GLY A 73 -18.84 2.17 3.86
C GLY A 73 -18.39 2.81 2.55
N VAL A 74 -18.01 4.10 2.57
CA VAL A 74 -17.49 4.80 1.38
C VAL A 74 -16.19 4.17 0.86
N ILE A 75 -15.29 3.76 1.77
CA ILE A 75 -14.04 3.07 1.41
C ILE A 75 -14.30 1.71 0.76
N LEU A 76 -15.21 0.92 1.36
CA LEU A 76 -15.47 -0.46 0.95
C LEU A 76 -16.35 -0.56 -0.29
N PHE A 77 -17.42 0.23 -0.36
CA PHE A 77 -18.43 0.17 -1.43
C PHE A 77 -18.21 1.17 -2.56
N LEU A 78 -17.21 2.04 -2.46
CA LEU A 78 -16.89 3.04 -3.48
C LEU A 78 -18.12 3.80 -3.97
N SER A 79 -18.82 4.42 -3.02
CA SER A 79 -19.99 5.27 -3.33
C SER A 79 -19.57 6.59 -3.98
N ASP A 80 -18.33 7.02 -3.80
CA ASP A 80 -17.75 8.19 -4.46
C ASP A 80 -16.74 7.76 -5.53
N LEU A 81 -16.98 8.15 -6.78
CA LEU A 81 -16.08 7.88 -7.91
C LEU A 81 -15.42 9.15 -8.41
N THR A 82 -15.29 10.16 -7.54
CA THR A 82 -14.57 11.39 -7.84
C THR A 82 -13.15 11.05 -8.32
N PRO A 83 -12.68 11.70 -9.40
CA PRO A 83 -11.40 11.40 -10.00
C PRO A 83 -10.24 11.52 -9.00
N ASN A 84 -9.38 10.50 -9.00
CA ASN A 84 -8.20 10.44 -8.14
C ASN A 84 -7.06 9.68 -8.84
N THR A 85 -5.93 9.47 -8.16
CA THR A 85 -4.76 8.77 -8.73
C THR A 85 -4.85 7.23 -8.65
N GLY A 86 -5.91 6.71 -8.03
CA GLY A 86 -6.14 5.29 -7.83
C GLY A 86 -6.80 4.61 -9.03
N MET A 87 -6.73 3.28 -9.03
CA MET A 87 -7.25 2.48 -10.13
C MET A 87 -8.77 2.34 -10.12
N PHE A 88 -9.41 2.59 -8.97
CA PHE A 88 -10.80 2.21 -8.74
C PHE A 88 -11.80 3.11 -9.45
N TRP A 89 -11.65 4.45 -9.32
CA TRP A 89 -12.71 5.39 -9.69
C TRP A 89 -13.19 5.21 -11.14
N TYR A 90 -12.27 5.19 -12.10
CA TYR A 90 -12.61 5.10 -13.52
C TYR A 90 -13.02 3.69 -13.92
N PHE A 91 -12.34 2.66 -13.38
CA PHE A 91 -12.72 1.26 -13.63
C PHE A 91 -14.17 0.98 -13.22
N PHE A 92 -14.59 1.48 -12.05
CA PHE A 92 -15.96 1.31 -11.57
C PHE A 92 -16.97 2.25 -12.24
N ILE A 93 -16.54 3.25 -13.01
CA ILE A 93 -17.42 4.01 -13.91
C ILE A 93 -17.71 3.20 -15.18
N GLU A 94 -16.70 2.53 -15.73
CA GLU A 94 -16.82 1.84 -17.02
C GLU A 94 -17.42 0.44 -16.93
N ILE A 95 -17.36 -0.21 -15.76
CA ILE A 95 -17.84 -1.58 -15.62
C ILE A 95 -19.37 -1.68 -15.60
N PHE A 96 -19.91 -2.73 -16.23
CA PHE A 96 -21.33 -3.03 -16.15
C PHE A 96 -21.78 -3.33 -14.71
N ASP A 97 -22.96 -2.83 -14.35
CA ASP A 97 -23.52 -2.92 -13.00
C ASP A 97 -23.62 -4.36 -12.47
N GLN A 98 -23.92 -5.33 -13.34
CA GLN A 98 -24.06 -6.74 -12.97
C GLN A 98 -22.75 -7.32 -12.41
N PHE A 99 -21.59 -6.79 -12.83
CA PHE A 99 -20.28 -7.24 -12.37
C PHE A 99 -19.69 -6.38 -11.26
N ARG A 100 -20.28 -5.20 -10.98
CA ARG A 100 -19.73 -4.22 -10.03
C ARG A 100 -19.43 -4.84 -8.67
N SER A 101 -20.39 -5.56 -8.08
CA SER A 101 -20.23 -6.19 -6.76
C SER A 101 -19.12 -7.23 -6.73
N PHE A 102 -18.96 -8.01 -7.80
CA PHE A 102 -17.88 -9.00 -7.90
C PHE A 102 -16.51 -8.32 -7.90
N PHE A 103 -16.30 -7.33 -8.77
CA PHE A 103 -15.01 -6.66 -8.86
C PHE A 103 -14.70 -5.80 -7.63
N MET A 104 -15.71 -5.24 -6.95
CA MET A 104 -15.50 -4.55 -5.66
C MET A 104 -14.84 -5.48 -4.65
N VAL A 105 -15.37 -6.68 -4.47
CA VAL A 105 -14.78 -7.67 -3.54
C VAL A 105 -13.37 -8.06 -3.99
N VAL A 106 -13.17 -8.31 -5.29
CA VAL A 106 -11.85 -8.68 -5.83
C VAL A 106 -10.82 -7.59 -5.55
N PHE A 107 -11.12 -6.34 -5.88
CA PHE A 107 -10.18 -5.23 -5.70
C PHE A 107 -9.86 -4.99 -4.23
N GLN A 108 -10.87 -5.02 -3.34
CA GLN A 108 -10.66 -4.87 -1.91
C GLN A 108 -9.80 -6.00 -1.35
N PHE A 109 -10.13 -7.25 -1.68
CA PHE A 109 -9.39 -8.41 -1.19
C PHE A 109 -7.95 -8.45 -1.74
N HIS A 110 -7.75 -8.00 -2.98
CA HIS A 110 -6.43 -7.96 -3.61
C HIS A 110 -5.43 -7.09 -2.83
N ALA A 111 -5.88 -6.00 -2.20
CA ALA A 111 -4.99 -5.21 -1.36
C ALA A 111 -4.46 -6.00 -0.14
N PHE A 112 -5.29 -6.85 0.47
CA PHE A 112 -4.97 -7.58 1.71
C PHE A 112 -4.31 -8.94 1.49
N ILE A 113 -4.48 -9.57 0.33
CA ILE A 113 -4.00 -10.95 0.07
C ILE A 113 -2.48 -11.08 0.24
N PHE A 114 -1.73 -9.99 0.04
CA PHE A 114 -0.27 -9.98 0.12
C PHE A 114 0.29 -10.04 1.54
N VAL A 115 -0.51 -9.73 2.58
CA VAL A 115 -0.04 -9.67 3.97
C VAL A 115 0.51 -11.02 4.43
N ALA A 116 -0.26 -12.09 4.25
CA ALA A 116 0.11 -13.43 4.69
C ALA A 116 1.38 -13.97 4.00
N PRO A 117 1.49 -14.03 2.65
CA PRO A 117 2.68 -14.58 1.99
C PRO A 117 3.94 -13.77 2.31
N LEU A 118 3.86 -12.44 2.37
CA LEU A 118 5.01 -11.59 2.71
C LEU A 118 5.47 -11.83 4.15
N CYS A 119 4.54 -11.87 5.11
CA CYS A 119 4.87 -12.11 6.51
C CYS A 119 5.43 -13.51 6.76
N ILE A 120 5.01 -14.53 5.99
CA ILE A 120 5.54 -15.89 6.10
C ILE A 120 6.94 -15.97 5.49
N LYS A 121 7.10 -15.50 4.24
CA LYS A 121 8.35 -15.64 3.49
C LYS A 121 9.48 -14.77 4.04
N LEU A 122 9.18 -13.54 4.42
CA LEU A 122 10.16 -12.52 4.83
C LEU A 122 10.06 -12.21 6.34
N ARG A 123 9.65 -13.21 7.14
CA ARG A 123 9.47 -13.08 8.60
C ARG A 123 10.71 -12.58 9.35
N HIS A 124 11.90 -12.80 8.78
CA HIS A 124 13.19 -12.39 9.35
C HIS A 124 13.50 -10.91 9.10
N GLN A 125 12.80 -10.26 8.17
CA GLN A 125 12.98 -8.86 7.78
C GLN A 125 11.63 -8.10 7.82
N PRO A 126 10.97 -8.01 8.98
CA PRO A 126 9.63 -7.41 9.11
C PRO A 126 9.57 -5.92 8.70
N LEU A 127 10.67 -5.18 8.82
CA LEU A 127 10.74 -3.78 8.35
C LEU A 127 10.62 -3.67 6.82
N PHE A 128 11.21 -4.61 6.09
CA PHE A 128 11.06 -4.69 4.65
C PHE A 128 9.61 -5.05 4.27
N VAL A 129 8.98 -5.98 5.01
CA VAL A 129 7.55 -6.30 4.82
C VAL A 129 6.67 -5.06 5.01
N ILE A 130 6.92 -4.24 6.04
CA ILE A 130 6.20 -2.97 6.24
C ILE A 130 6.37 -2.05 5.02
N THR A 131 7.59 -1.93 4.50
CA THR A 131 7.89 -1.08 3.34
C THR A 131 7.14 -1.54 2.10
N VAL A 132 7.14 -2.84 1.82
CA VAL A 132 6.41 -3.45 0.69
C VAL A 132 4.89 -3.27 0.85
N LEU A 133 4.36 -3.48 2.06
CA LEU A 133 2.92 -3.27 2.32
C LEU A 133 2.52 -1.79 2.17
N CYS A 134 3.39 -0.84 2.53
CA CYS A 134 3.16 0.58 2.24
C CYS A 134 3.08 0.85 0.73
N GLY A 135 3.94 0.24 -0.08
CA GLY A 135 3.85 0.36 -1.53
C GLY A 135 2.58 -0.29 -2.09
N ILE A 136 2.19 -1.48 -1.59
CA ILE A 136 0.93 -2.13 -1.96
C ILE A 136 -0.27 -1.23 -1.62
N MET A 137 -0.27 -0.58 -0.45
CA MET A 137 -1.29 0.41 -0.08
C MET A 137 -1.32 1.59 -1.06
N SER A 138 -0.15 2.10 -1.45
CA SER A 138 -0.08 3.26 -2.37
C SER A 138 -0.68 2.99 -3.74
N VAL A 139 -0.71 1.72 -4.17
CA VAL A 139 -1.25 1.28 -5.46
C VAL A 139 -2.70 0.83 -5.35
N PHE A 140 -3.01 -0.07 -4.41
CA PHE A 140 -4.26 -0.84 -4.38
C PHE A 140 -5.33 -0.30 -3.42
N LYS A 141 -5.09 0.81 -2.74
CA LYS A 141 -6.09 1.50 -1.91
C LYS A 141 -7.20 2.11 -2.78
N SER A 142 -8.46 2.07 -2.32
CA SER A 142 -9.61 2.67 -3.06
C SER A 142 -9.41 4.16 -3.37
N TYR A 143 -8.92 4.92 -2.39
CA TYR A 143 -8.68 6.36 -2.47
C TYR A 143 -7.23 6.66 -2.06
N PRO A 144 -6.25 6.42 -2.94
CA PRO A 144 -4.86 6.69 -2.62
C PRO A 144 -4.62 8.20 -2.58
N ALA A 145 -3.81 8.61 -1.61
CA ALA A 145 -3.36 9.99 -1.44
C ALA A 145 -1.86 10.09 -1.80
N VAL A 146 -1.42 11.31 -2.11
CA VAL A 146 0.02 11.61 -2.34
C VAL A 146 0.88 11.18 -1.15
N GLY A 147 0.34 11.26 0.07
CA GLY A 147 1.01 10.80 1.29
C GLY A 147 1.30 9.29 1.31
N ASP A 148 0.46 8.46 0.69
CA ASP A 148 0.68 7.01 0.65
C ASP A 148 1.92 6.69 -0.22
N ALA A 149 2.05 7.37 -1.36
CA ALA A 149 3.21 7.26 -2.24
C ALA A 149 4.48 7.84 -1.61
N ALA A 150 4.38 9.02 -0.99
CA ALA A 150 5.50 9.67 -0.33
C ALA A 150 6.04 8.82 0.84
N LEU A 151 5.16 8.18 1.61
CA LEU A 151 5.58 7.27 2.68
C LEU A 151 6.33 6.06 2.12
N PHE A 152 5.79 5.41 1.08
CA PHE A 152 6.45 4.28 0.45
C PHE A 152 7.83 4.66 -0.11
N LEU A 153 7.90 5.70 -0.93
CA LEU A 153 9.15 6.17 -1.53
C LEU A 153 10.13 6.70 -0.49
N GLY A 154 9.65 7.27 0.63
CA GLY A 154 10.48 7.72 1.74
C GLY A 154 11.07 6.58 2.59
N LEU A 155 10.44 5.40 2.57
CA LEU A 155 10.97 4.19 3.20
C LEU A 155 11.97 3.45 2.31
N LEU A 156 11.98 3.72 1.00
CA LEU A 156 12.85 3.05 0.03
C LEU A 156 14.36 3.19 0.36
N PRO A 157 14.90 4.37 0.74
CA PRO A 157 16.32 4.53 1.08
C PRO A 157 16.76 3.81 2.36
N LEU A 158 15.83 3.27 3.16
CA LEU A 158 16.18 2.43 4.31
C LEU A 158 16.70 1.05 3.88
N HIS A 159 16.56 0.71 2.60
CA HIS A 159 17.01 -0.54 1.99
C HIS A 159 17.98 -0.24 0.83
N ASP A 160 18.89 0.71 1.04
CA ASP A 160 19.86 1.15 0.03
C ASP A 160 20.76 0.00 -0.46
N GLU A 161 20.98 -1.00 0.38
CA GLU A 161 21.69 -2.23 0.03
C GLU A 161 21.02 -3.03 -1.09
N LEU A 162 19.75 -2.76 -1.40
CA LEU A 162 19.02 -3.42 -2.48
C LEU A 162 19.21 -2.74 -3.83
N PHE A 163 19.69 -1.49 -3.88
CA PHE A 163 19.78 -0.73 -5.13
C PHE A 163 20.77 -1.34 -6.12
N GLU A 164 21.80 -2.04 -5.63
CA GLU A 164 22.74 -2.79 -6.48
C GLU A 164 22.09 -3.97 -7.22
N TYR A 165 20.96 -4.47 -6.71
CA TYR A 165 20.23 -5.60 -7.27
C TYR A 165 19.06 -5.18 -8.19
N PHE A 166 18.74 -3.88 -8.26
CA PHE A 166 17.64 -3.36 -9.07
C PHE A 166 17.91 -3.59 -10.56
N ARG A 167 16.96 -4.23 -11.24
CA ARG A 167 17.04 -4.52 -12.68
C ARG A 167 16.38 -3.45 -13.53
N TYR A 168 15.33 -2.85 -13.01
CA TYR A 168 14.47 -1.93 -13.76
C TYR A 168 14.56 -0.49 -13.28
N GLY A 169 15.56 -0.16 -12.44
CA GLY A 169 15.71 1.17 -11.84
C GLY A 169 15.60 2.32 -12.85
N PHE A 170 16.34 2.27 -13.96
CA PHE A 170 16.25 3.28 -15.02
C PHE A 170 14.84 3.40 -15.61
N LEU A 171 14.19 2.28 -15.95
CA LEU A 171 12.84 2.27 -16.50
C LEU A 171 11.83 2.86 -15.51
N ILE A 172 11.88 2.41 -14.26
CA ILE A 172 10.99 2.85 -13.18
C ILE A 172 11.14 4.37 -12.96
N THR A 173 12.37 4.89 -12.86
CA THR A 173 12.61 6.33 -12.71
C THR A 173 12.02 7.12 -13.87
N ASN A 174 12.19 6.66 -15.11
CA ASN A 174 11.61 7.32 -16.28
C ASN A 174 10.08 7.30 -16.26
N ILE A 175 9.46 6.18 -15.86
CA ILE A 175 8.00 6.09 -15.72
C ILE A 175 7.48 7.10 -14.69
N TYR A 176 8.14 7.23 -13.53
CA TYR A 176 7.75 8.21 -12.53
C TYR A 176 7.90 9.65 -13.03
N LEU A 177 9.02 9.97 -13.67
CA LEU A 177 9.25 11.31 -14.24
C LEU A 177 8.19 11.65 -15.31
N TYR A 178 7.96 10.72 -16.24
CA TYR A 178 6.95 10.84 -17.28
C TYR A 178 5.55 11.07 -16.71
N SER A 179 5.17 10.27 -15.72
CA SER A 179 3.85 10.36 -15.08
C SER A 179 3.67 11.65 -14.28
N SER A 180 4.72 12.09 -13.58
CA SER A 180 4.69 13.31 -12.75
C SER A 180 4.52 14.58 -13.58
N VAL A 181 5.04 14.58 -14.82
CA VAL A 181 4.89 15.72 -15.75
C VAL A 181 3.52 15.69 -16.43
N LEU A 182 3.10 14.53 -16.95
CA LEU A 182 1.87 14.45 -17.75
C LEU A 182 0.59 14.42 -16.92
N ALA A 183 0.61 13.88 -15.70
CA ALA A 183 -0.61 13.80 -14.88
C ALA A 183 -1.24 15.18 -14.61
N PRO A 184 -0.49 16.22 -14.18
CA PRO A 184 -1.03 17.57 -14.03
C PRO A 184 -1.51 18.18 -15.35
N ILE A 185 -0.82 17.90 -16.47
CA ILE A 185 -1.19 18.41 -17.79
C ILE A 185 -2.52 17.82 -18.24
N PHE A 186 -2.69 16.50 -18.18
CA PHE A 186 -3.94 15.85 -18.57
C PHE A 186 -5.09 16.20 -17.62
N TRP A 187 -4.81 16.36 -16.32
CA TRP A 187 -5.79 16.91 -15.38
C TRP A 187 -6.27 18.30 -15.80
N HIS A 188 -5.32 19.19 -16.14
CA HIS A 188 -5.65 20.55 -16.56
C HIS A 188 -6.44 20.59 -17.87
N LEU A 189 -5.98 19.83 -18.88
CA LEU A 189 -6.64 19.76 -20.18
C LEU A 189 -8.07 19.21 -20.08
N TRP A 190 -8.30 18.27 -19.17
CA TRP A 190 -9.61 17.70 -18.96
C TRP A 190 -10.54 18.63 -18.18
N LEU A 191 -10.15 19.06 -16.97
CA LEU A 191 -11.07 19.78 -16.09
C LEU A 191 -11.20 21.27 -16.39
N TYR A 192 -10.14 21.91 -16.88
CA TYR A 192 -10.11 23.38 -17.04
C TYR A 192 -10.15 23.80 -18.50
N ALA A 193 -9.32 23.20 -19.36
CA ALA A 193 -9.29 23.58 -20.77
C ALA A 193 -10.44 22.96 -21.59
N GLY A 194 -11.03 21.86 -21.11
CA GLY A 194 -12.10 21.14 -21.80
C GLY A 194 -11.68 20.47 -23.12
N SER A 195 -10.39 20.45 -23.43
CA SER A 195 -9.83 19.88 -24.67
C SER A 195 -9.34 18.43 -24.50
N GLY A 196 -9.30 17.91 -23.27
CA GLY A 196 -8.94 16.53 -22.94
C GLY A 196 -10.10 15.73 -22.35
N ASN A 197 -10.08 14.41 -22.52
CA ASN A 197 -11.05 13.49 -21.90
C ASN A 197 -10.45 12.85 -20.63
N ALA A 198 -11.30 12.49 -19.67
CA ALA A 198 -11.00 11.70 -18.47
C ALA A 198 -10.09 10.49 -18.74
N ASN A 199 -10.28 9.84 -19.89
CA ASN A 199 -9.43 8.74 -20.36
C ASN A 199 -7.94 9.06 -20.35
N PHE A 200 -7.52 10.27 -20.73
CA PHE A 200 -6.10 10.64 -20.76
C PHE A 200 -5.53 10.72 -19.34
N PHE A 201 -6.29 11.33 -18.42
CA PHE A 201 -5.89 11.39 -17.02
C PHE A 201 -5.86 9.99 -16.39
N TYR A 202 -6.86 9.15 -16.65
CA TYR A 202 -6.85 7.78 -16.14
C TYR A 202 -5.68 6.96 -16.71
N ALA A 203 -5.42 7.04 -18.02
CA ALA A 203 -4.31 6.33 -18.66
C ALA A 203 -2.95 6.68 -18.03
N ILE A 204 -2.67 7.97 -17.75
CA ILE A 204 -1.41 8.34 -17.12
C ILE A 204 -1.33 7.89 -15.65
N THR A 205 -2.45 7.84 -14.92
CA THR A 205 -2.48 7.25 -13.58
C THR A 205 -2.23 5.74 -13.60
N LEU A 206 -2.66 5.02 -14.65
CA LEU A 206 -2.30 3.61 -14.83
C LEU A 206 -0.80 3.43 -15.10
N VAL A 207 -0.19 4.31 -15.89
CA VAL A 207 1.27 4.30 -16.13
C VAL A 207 2.03 4.56 -14.82
N TYR A 208 1.58 5.51 -14.00
CA TYR A 208 2.11 5.73 -12.66
C TYR A 208 2.02 4.48 -11.78
N ASN A 209 0.84 3.86 -11.71
CA ASN A 209 0.63 2.65 -10.91
C ASN A 209 1.46 1.47 -11.43
N LEU A 210 1.64 1.34 -12.75
CA LEU A 210 2.55 0.36 -13.35
C LEU A 210 3.99 0.57 -12.86
N GLY A 211 4.48 1.81 -12.82
CA GLY A 211 5.80 2.13 -12.26
C GLY A 211 5.92 1.69 -10.80
N SER A 212 4.91 1.95 -9.98
CA SER A 212 4.86 1.53 -8.57
C SER A 212 4.83 0.01 -8.39
N VAL A 213 4.09 -0.72 -9.23
CA VAL A 213 4.08 -2.19 -9.22
C VAL A 213 5.43 -2.75 -9.67
N LEU A 214 6.05 -2.18 -10.71
CA LEU A 214 7.38 -2.59 -11.16
C LEU A 214 8.44 -2.37 -10.07
N LEU A 215 8.37 -1.24 -9.36
CA LEU A 215 9.24 -0.98 -8.21
C LEU A 215 9.04 -2.01 -7.10
N LEU A 216 7.81 -2.34 -6.74
CA LEU A 216 7.52 -3.40 -5.76
C LEU A 216 8.09 -4.76 -6.18
N ILE A 217 7.93 -5.13 -7.45
CA ILE A 217 8.47 -6.37 -8.00
C ILE A 217 10.00 -6.37 -7.92
N ASP A 218 10.64 -5.27 -8.33
CA ASP A 218 12.11 -5.15 -8.34
C ASP A 218 12.67 -5.19 -6.90
N MET A 219 11.99 -4.56 -5.93
CA MET A 219 12.35 -4.65 -4.51
C MET A 219 12.28 -6.08 -3.97
N ILE A 220 11.16 -6.78 -4.20
CA ILE A 220 10.97 -8.16 -3.72
C ILE A 220 11.99 -9.08 -4.38
N PHE A 221 12.19 -8.93 -5.69
CA PHE A 221 13.21 -9.69 -6.41
C PHE A 221 14.61 -9.45 -5.83
N SER A 222 14.95 -8.19 -5.57
CA SER A 222 16.25 -7.78 -5.04
C SER A 222 16.53 -8.36 -3.67
N VAL A 223 15.54 -8.35 -2.76
CA VAL A 223 15.71 -8.93 -1.41
C VAL A 223 15.92 -10.45 -1.50
N LEU A 224 15.15 -11.13 -2.34
CA LEU A 224 15.27 -12.59 -2.51
C LEU A 224 16.60 -12.96 -3.17
N ARG A 225 17.06 -12.14 -4.11
CA ARG A 225 18.36 -12.32 -4.77
C ARG A 225 19.51 -12.11 -3.80
N ARG A 226 19.47 -11.04 -3.01
CA ARG A 226 20.48 -10.76 -1.98
C ARG A 226 20.55 -11.90 -0.96
N ASP A 227 19.42 -12.34 -0.43
CA ASP A 227 19.38 -13.43 0.55
C ASP A 227 19.94 -14.73 -0.05
N TYR A 228 19.65 -15.03 -1.33
CA TYR A 228 20.25 -16.17 -2.03
C TYR A 228 21.76 -16.04 -2.21
N ASP A 229 22.26 -14.86 -2.55
CA ASP A 229 23.68 -14.59 -2.77
C ASP A 229 24.48 -14.67 -1.45
N ILE A 230 23.87 -14.30 -0.32
CA ILE A 230 24.43 -14.50 1.03
C ILE A 230 24.56 -15.99 1.36
N GLU A 231 23.53 -16.79 1.07
CA GLU A 231 23.54 -18.24 1.30
C GLU A 231 24.48 -18.98 0.33
N ASN A 232 24.71 -18.44 -0.87
CA ASN A 232 25.47 -19.08 -1.94
C ASN A 232 26.51 -18.13 -2.56
N PRO A 233 27.62 -17.81 -1.85
CA PRO A 233 28.62 -16.86 -2.35
C PRO A 233 29.23 -17.25 -3.71
N ASN A 234 29.31 -18.55 -4.01
CA ASN A 234 29.84 -19.08 -5.27
C ASN A 234 28.92 -18.85 -6.50
N ALA A 235 27.69 -18.39 -6.28
CA ALA A 235 26.68 -18.11 -7.29
C ALA A 235 26.53 -16.61 -7.61
N ILE A 236 27.27 -15.75 -6.90
CA ILE A 236 27.31 -14.30 -7.17
C ILE A 236 27.74 -14.07 -8.63
N GLY A 237 26.98 -13.22 -9.34
CA GLY A 237 27.21 -12.90 -10.76
C GLY A 237 26.75 -13.97 -11.77
N LYS A 238 26.25 -15.14 -11.34
CA LYS A 238 25.67 -16.15 -12.23
C LYS A 238 24.15 -16.00 -12.33
N HIS A 239 23.61 -16.25 -13.53
CA HIS A 239 22.17 -16.38 -13.71
C HIS A 239 21.66 -17.60 -12.93
N VAL A 240 20.69 -17.39 -12.04
CA VAL A 240 20.00 -18.48 -11.35
C VAL A 240 19.06 -19.15 -12.35
N VAL A 241 19.48 -20.30 -12.84
CA VAL A 241 18.63 -21.17 -13.65
C VAL A 241 17.95 -22.14 -12.68
N GLN A 242 16.64 -22.03 -12.52
CA GLN A 242 15.87 -23.10 -11.90
C GLN A 242 15.92 -24.31 -12.85
N LYS A 243 16.44 -25.43 -12.35
CA LYS A 243 16.29 -26.73 -13.01
C LYS A 243 14.86 -27.22 -12.89
#